data_AF-A0A3C0J595-F1
#
_entry.id   AF-A0A3C0J595-F1
#
_cell.length_a   1.000
_cell.length_b   1.000
_cell.length_c   1.000
_cell.angle_alpha   90.00
_cell.angle_beta   90.00
_cell.angle_gamma   90.00
#
_symmetry.space_group_name_H-M   'P 1'
#
loop_
_entity.id
_entity.type
_entity.pdbx_description
1 polymer ?
#
loop_
_entity_poly.entity_id
_entity_poly.type
_entity_poly.pdbx_seq_one_letter_code
_entity_poly.pdbx_strand_id
1 'polypeptide(L)'
;MANKKIQKMFYYSSEYTKKFIETRIEDLVNKTQRSSSFIIENILMDGLLPKNEEAKTIIRYNLYPDNEQGGVQKTLDAIFSENSSGVDWNSKHNNLKPLVEYCIYYSNAIKTVKDSENHVPYLLSQLKSIIKCIEDCRDACIETYARQMYSLQLEIADLLLKDTENNPKEIMFRNHYQLVFDCWDILNNWSITYRYLSCLTRMCDFQENAFARNKLYDIISEISEEW
;
A
#
# COMPACT_ATOMS: atom_id res chain seq x y z
N MET A 1 2.34 -19.30 26.82
CA MET A 1 1.77 -20.66 26.66
C MET A 1 2.13 -21.16 25.28
N ALA A 2 2.74 -22.34 25.16
CA ALA A 2 2.98 -22.94 23.85
C ALA A 2 1.62 -23.24 23.21
N ASN A 3 1.30 -22.54 22.11
CA ASN A 3 0.04 -22.71 21.39
C ASN A 3 0.05 -24.13 20.78
N LYS A 4 -0.58 -25.10 21.47
CA LYS A 4 -0.79 -26.43 20.92
C LYS A 4 -1.85 -26.35 19.83
N LYS A 5 -1.43 -26.17 18.57
CA LYS A 5 -2.28 -26.39 17.39
C LYS A 5 -1.47 -26.91 16.20
N ILE A 6 -1.88 -28.10 15.74
CA ILE A 6 -1.50 -28.86 14.53
C ILE A 6 0.00 -29.18 14.39
N GLN A 7 0.40 -30.43 14.68
CA GLN A 7 1.61 -31.01 14.08
C GLN A 7 1.38 -31.06 12.56
N LYS A 8 1.94 -30.10 11.82
CA LYS A 8 1.89 -30.12 10.35
C LYS A 8 2.83 -31.23 9.87
N MET A 9 2.27 -32.29 9.30
CA MET A 9 3.07 -33.25 8.54
C MET A 9 3.35 -32.66 7.16
N PHE A 10 4.61 -32.68 6.74
CA PHE A 10 4.99 -32.34 5.37
C PHE A 10 4.80 -33.55 4.47
N TYR A 11 4.05 -33.35 3.39
CA TYR A 11 4.01 -34.28 2.27
C TYR A 11 5.12 -33.90 1.30
N TYR A 12 6.15 -34.75 1.20
CA TYR A 12 7.29 -34.52 0.32
C TYR A 12 6.99 -35.02 -1.10
N SER A 13 7.54 -34.32 -2.10
CA SER A 13 7.40 -34.70 -3.51
C SER A 13 8.10 -36.02 -3.85
N SER A 14 9.12 -36.42 -3.09
CA SER A 14 9.83 -37.69 -3.23
C SER A 14 10.59 -38.05 -1.95
N GLU A 15 11.00 -39.31 -1.82
CA GLU A 15 11.86 -39.75 -0.70
C GLU A 15 13.24 -39.06 -0.74
N TYR A 16 13.75 -38.76 -1.94
CA TYR A 16 14.99 -37.99 -2.08
C TYR A 16 14.83 -36.57 -1.50
N THR A 17 13.76 -35.87 -1.87
CA THR A 17 13.46 -34.51 -1.37
C THR A 17 13.36 -34.51 0.15
N LYS A 18 12.67 -35.50 0.71
CA LYS A 18 12.56 -35.69 2.17
C LYS A 18 13.94 -35.82 2.81
N LYS A 19 14.75 -36.77 2.34
CA LYS A 19 16.08 -37.03 2.90
C LYS A 19 16.99 -35.80 2.81
N PHE A 20 16.98 -35.10 1.69
CA PHE A 20 17.75 -33.87 1.52
C PHE A 20 17.33 -32.79 2.53
N ILE A 21 16.03 -32.50 2.66
CA ILE A 21 15.52 -31.49 3.57
C ILE A 21 15.84 -31.85 5.03
N GLU A 22 15.60 -33.08 5.44
CA GLU A 22 15.84 -33.55 6.82
C GLU A 22 17.33 -33.47 7.18
N THR A 23 18.23 -33.98 6.34
CA THR A 23 19.68 -33.89 6.57
C THR A 23 20.14 -32.44 6.63
N ARG A 24 19.63 -31.57 5.74
CA ARG A 24 20.05 -30.16 5.75
C ARG A 24 19.58 -29.41 6.99
N ILE A 25 18.37 -29.71 7.48
CA ILE A 25 17.87 -29.15 8.74
C ILE A 25 18.72 -29.63 9.91
N GLU A 26 19.11 -30.90 9.96
CA GLU A 26 19.97 -31.45 11.00
C GLU A 26 21.35 -30.75 11.05
N ASP A 27 21.97 -30.52 9.90
CA ASP A 27 23.22 -29.73 9.82
C ASP A 27 23.04 -28.32 10.41
N LEU A 28 21.92 -27.65 10.10
CA LEU A 28 21.64 -26.30 10.59
C LEU A 28 21.35 -26.28 12.09
N VAL A 29 20.64 -27.28 12.60
CA VAL A 29 20.40 -27.50 14.04
C VAL A 29 21.72 -27.64 14.78
N ASN A 30 22.61 -28.51 14.29
CA ASN A 30 23.93 -28.74 14.88
C ASN A 30 24.80 -27.48 14.82
N LYS A 31 24.75 -26.72 13.71
CA LYS A 31 25.51 -25.48 13.55
C LYS A 31 25.03 -24.36 14.47
N THR A 32 23.72 -24.20 14.63
CA THR A 32 23.11 -23.04 15.31
C THR A 32 22.73 -23.31 16.76
N GLN A 33 22.72 -24.59 17.17
CA GLN A 33 22.24 -25.04 18.48
C GLN A 33 20.77 -24.63 18.74
N ARG A 34 19.95 -24.66 17.69
CA ARG A 34 18.50 -24.36 17.72
C ARG A 34 17.68 -25.59 17.34
N SER A 35 16.39 -25.60 17.68
CA SER A 35 15.51 -26.72 17.33
C SER A 35 15.19 -26.76 15.82
N SER A 36 14.89 -27.95 15.30
CA SER A 36 14.46 -28.11 13.89
C SER A 36 13.24 -27.24 13.57
N SER A 37 12.30 -27.12 14.50
CA SER A 37 11.11 -26.27 14.34
C SER A 37 11.48 -24.80 14.14
N PHE A 38 12.44 -24.28 14.91
CA PHE A 38 12.91 -22.91 14.78
C PHE A 38 13.61 -22.68 13.43
N ILE A 39 14.42 -23.64 12.97
CA ILE A 39 15.06 -23.57 11.65
C ILE A 39 14.03 -23.54 10.53
N ILE A 40 13.05 -24.45 10.56
CA ILE A 40 11.97 -24.51 9.57
C ILE A 40 11.14 -23.23 9.59
N GLU A 41 10.76 -22.74 10.77
CA GLU A 41 9.99 -21.50 10.91
C GLU A 41 10.72 -20.32 10.28
N ASN A 42 12.01 -20.14 10.57
CA ASN A 42 12.78 -19.05 9.97
C ASN A 42 12.86 -19.16 8.44
N ILE A 43 13.14 -20.35 7.90
CA ILE A 43 13.19 -20.56 6.44
C ILE A 43 11.83 -20.22 5.79
N LEU A 44 10.73 -20.63 6.42
CA LEU A 44 9.39 -20.31 5.94
C LEU A 44 9.11 -18.81 6.03
N MET A 45 9.46 -18.15 7.13
CA MET A 45 9.28 -16.71 7.29
C MET A 45 10.10 -15.92 6.27
N ASP A 46 11.34 -16.33 6.01
CA ASP A 46 12.19 -15.74 4.98
C ASP A 46 11.67 -15.97 3.55
N GLY A 47 10.93 -17.06 3.32
CA GLY A 47 10.30 -17.37 2.03
C GLY A 47 8.91 -16.77 1.82
N LEU A 48 8.19 -16.44 2.90
CA LEU A 48 6.81 -15.93 2.88
C LEU A 48 6.71 -14.41 3.01
N LEU A 49 7.84 -13.71 3.21
CA LEU A 49 7.88 -12.27 3.42
C LEU A 49 8.96 -11.63 2.53
N PRO A 50 8.80 -10.36 2.16
CA PRO A 50 9.85 -9.64 1.45
C PRO A 50 11.10 -9.49 2.30
N LYS A 51 12.23 -9.26 1.61
CA LYS A 51 13.55 -9.09 2.25
C LYS A 51 13.64 -7.77 3.03
N ASN A 52 13.01 -6.72 2.55
CA ASN A 52 13.01 -5.41 3.20
C ASN A 52 12.24 -5.46 4.53
N GLU A 53 12.85 -4.96 5.60
CA GLU A 53 12.29 -5.04 6.96
C GLU A 53 11.09 -4.12 7.20
N GLU A 54 11.03 -2.97 6.51
CA GLU A 54 9.87 -2.07 6.56
C GLU A 54 8.64 -2.77 5.93
N ALA A 55 8.80 -3.31 4.72
CA ALA A 55 7.75 -4.07 4.04
C ALA A 55 7.31 -5.31 4.83
N LYS A 56 8.27 -6.04 5.40
CA LYS A 56 8.01 -7.20 6.27
C LYS A 56 7.14 -6.81 7.47
N THR A 57 7.48 -5.70 8.13
CA THR A 57 6.74 -5.14 9.26
C THR A 57 5.33 -4.76 8.83
N ILE A 58 5.19 -4.03 7.72
CA ILE A 58 3.89 -3.60 7.19
C ILE A 58 2.97 -4.79 6.91
N ILE A 59 3.47 -5.81 6.19
CA ILE A 59 2.68 -7.00 5.83
C ILE A 59 2.25 -7.76 7.08
N ARG A 60 3.14 -7.99 8.02
CA ARG A 60 2.84 -8.74 9.25
C ARG A 60 1.83 -8.04 10.14
N TYR A 61 1.93 -6.72 10.31
CA TYR A 61 1.09 -6.01 11.27
C TYR A 61 -0.20 -5.43 10.66
N ASN A 62 -0.31 -5.35 9.34
CA ASN A 62 -1.45 -4.75 8.67
C ASN A 62 -2.17 -5.68 7.70
N LEU A 63 -1.44 -6.49 6.90
CA LEU A 63 -2.08 -7.36 5.92
C LEU A 63 -2.50 -8.70 6.55
N TYR A 64 -1.61 -9.28 7.37
CA TYR A 64 -1.82 -10.55 8.06
C TYR A 64 -1.53 -10.46 9.57
N PRO A 65 -2.17 -9.55 10.32
CA PRO A 65 -1.96 -9.45 11.76
C PRO A 65 -2.50 -10.66 12.52
N ASP A 66 -2.02 -10.83 13.74
CA ASP A 66 -2.46 -11.88 14.67
C ASP A 66 -3.93 -11.72 15.13
N ASN A 67 -4.60 -10.63 14.75
CA ASN A 67 -6.01 -10.33 15.06
C ASN A 67 -6.85 -10.15 13.79
N GLU A 68 -8.17 -10.09 13.92
CA GLU A 68 -9.10 -9.88 12.79
C GLU A 68 -9.10 -8.42 12.27
N GLN A 69 -8.18 -7.57 12.73
CA GLN A 69 -8.13 -6.14 12.39
C GLN A 69 -7.10 -5.84 11.29
N GLY A 70 -6.87 -6.78 10.37
CA GLY A 70 -6.02 -6.62 9.20
C GLY A 70 -6.80 -6.42 7.92
N GLY A 71 -6.09 -6.23 6.81
CA GLY A 71 -6.70 -6.18 5.48
C GLY A 71 -5.98 -5.25 4.52
N VAL A 72 -6.52 -5.18 3.31
CA VAL A 72 -6.04 -4.32 2.22
C VAL A 72 -6.08 -2.85 2.65
N GLN A 73 -7.22 -2.39 3.16
CA GLN A 73 -7.42 -0.99 3.52
C GLN A 73 -6.40 -0.52 4.57
N LYS A 74 -6.22 -1.30 5.64
CA LYS A 74 -5.28 -0.96 6.72
C LYS A 74 -3.82 -0.98 6.24
N THR A 75 -3.48 -1.91 5.36
CA THR A 75 -2.13 -2.02 4.80
C THR A 75 -1.79 -0.81 3.93
N LEU A 76 -2.71 -0.42 3.04
CA LEU A 76 -2.55 0.79 2.22
C LEU A 76 -2.46 2.06 3.08
N ASP A 77 -3.30 2.18 4.11
CA ASP A 77 -3.25 3.34 5.02
C ASP A 77 -1.91 3.41 5.75
N ALA A 78 -1.42 2.27 6.25
CA ALA A 78 -0.12 2.19 6.92
C ALA A 78 1.02 2.62 5.98
N ILE A 79 1.04 2.11 4.75
CA ILE A 79 2.07 2.46 3.76
C ILE A 79 2.02 3.96 3.44
N PHE A 80 0.85 4.49 3.09
CA PHE A 80 0.74 5.90 2.72
C PHE A 80 1.02 6.83 3.91
N SER A 81 0.57 6.47 5.11
CA SER A 81 0.86 7.25 6.32
C SER A 81 2.36 7.28 6.62
N GLU A 82 3.01 6.12 6.59
CA GLU A 82 4.45 6.02 6.85
C GLU A 82 5.26 6.76 5.78
N ASN A 83 4.91 6.59 4.52
CA ASN A 83 5.60 7.24 3.41
C ASN A 83 5.46 8.77 3.42
N SER A 84 4.41 9.30 4.06
CA SER A 84 4.20 10.74 4.24
C SER A 84 5.10 11.39 5.30
N SER A 85 5.90 10.61 6.02
CA SER A 85 6.77 11.05 7.12
C SER A 85 8.25 11.25 6.71
N GLY A 86 8.49 11.58 5.45
CA GLY A 86 9.83 11.96 4.98
C GLY A 86 10.29 13.34 5.49
N VAL A 87 11.44 13.80 4.99
CA VAL A 87 12.12 15.03 5.43
C VAL A 87 11.91 16.15 4.40
N ASP A 88 11.91 17.41 4.85
CA ASP A 88 11.77 18.60 4.00
C ASP A 88 10.54 18.57 3.09
N TRP A 89 9.40 18.09 3.61
CA TRP A 89 8.15 17.90 2.87
C TRP A 89 8.21 16.86 1.75
N ASN A 90 9.29 16.08 1.66
CA ASN A 90 9.38 14.96 0.75
C ASN A 90 8.78 13.68 1.36
N SER A 91 8.40 12.73 0.51
CA SER A 91 8.08 11.37 0.95
C SER A 91 9.35 10.57 1.27
N LYS A 92 9.19 9.40 1.90
CA LYS A 92 10.31 8.48 2.11
C LYS A 92 10.73 7.80 0.81
N HIS A 93 9.74 7.35 0.06
CA HIS A 93 9.84 6.59 -1.18
C HIS A 93 8.98 7.25 -2.26
N ASN A 94 9.42 7.19 -3.52
CA ASN A 94 8.73 7.81 -4.67
C ASN A 94 8.29 6.79 -5.73
N ASN A 95 8.42 5.48 -5.44
CA ASN A 95 8.12 4.38 -6.35
C ASN A 95 6.74 3.73 -6.11
N LEU A 96 5.85 4.40 -5.35
CA LEU A 96 4.54 3.86 -4.95
C LEU A 96 3.44 3.93 -6.05
N LYS A 97 3.78 4.26 -7.30
CA LYS A 97 2.80 4.34 -8.41
C LYS A 97 1.98 3.06 -8.57
N PRO A 98 2.57 1.84 -8.48
CA PRO A 98 1.80 0.61 -8.57
C PRO A 98 0.74 0.44 -7.47
N LEU A 99 0.93 1.03 -6.29
CA LEU A 99 -0.08 1.03 -5.24
C LEU A 99 -1.23 2.00 -5.55
N VAL A 100 -0.96 3.13 -6.21
CA VAL A 100 -2.02 4.02 -6.68
C VAL A 100 -2.87 3.34 -7.75
N GLU A 101 -2.21 2.63 -8.69
CA GLU A 101 -2.91 1.82 -9.70
C GLU A 101 -3.75 0.71 -9.07
N TYR A 102 -3.20 0.02 -8.06
CA TYR A 102 -3.94 -0.95 -7.27
C TYR A 102 -5.21 -0.32 -6.66
N CYS A 103 -5.10 0.89 -6.09
CA CYS A 103 -6.25 1.59 -5.54
C CYS A 103 -7.31 1.89 -6.60
N ILE A 104 -6.93 2.27 -7.82
CA ILE A 104 -7.88 2.52 -8.93
C ILE A 104 -8.65 1.25 -9.31
N TYR A 105 -8.01 0.08 -9.22
CA TYR A 105 -8.61 -1.20 -9.61
C TYR A 105 -9.45 -1.86 -8.51
N TYR A 106 -8.96 -1.86 -7.26
CA TYR A 106 -9.55 -2.62 -6.16
C TYR A 106 -10.39 -1.78 -5.18
N SER A 107 -10.44 -0.45 -5.34
CA SER A 107 -11.37 0.37 -4.56
C SER A 107 -12.81 0.13 -4.99
N ASN A 108 -13.72 0.14 -4.02
CA ASN A 108 -15.14 0.22 -4.30
C ASN A 108 -15.48 1.66 -4.73
N ALA A 109 -16.11 1.79 -5.90
CA ALA A 109 -16.31 3.09 -6.54
C ALA A 109 -17.19 4.06 -5.75
N ILE A 110 -18.15 3.55 -4.96
CA ILE A 110 -19.14 4.36 -4.26
C ILE A 110 -19.35 3.79 -2.86
N LYS A 111 -19.20 4.64 -1.84
CA LYS A 111 -19.66 4.36 -0.49
C LYS A 111 -20.58 5.48 -0.04
N THR A 112 -21.78 5.15 0.41
CA THR A 112 -22.61 6.05 1.20
C THR A 112 -21.99 6.15 2.58
N VAL A 113 -21.25 7.22 2.83
CA VAL A 113 -20.39 7.24 4.00
C VAL A 113 -21.18 7.60 5.26
N LYS A 114 -21.24 6.68 6.24
CA LYS A 114 -21.96 6.90 7.51
C LYS A 114 -21.13 7.64 8.57
N ASP A 115 -19.79 7.69 8.43
CA ASP A 115 -18.86 8.24 9.44
C ASP A 115 -17.74 9.15 8.84
N SER A 116 -17.83 9.60 7.58
CA SER A 116 -16.76 10.42 6.93
C SER A 116 -16.79 11.89 7.30
N GLU A 117 -17.84 12.38 7.97
CA GLU A 117 -18.03 13.83 8.15
C GLU A 117 -16.81 14.47 8.83
N ASN A 118 -16.09 13.73 9.67
CA ASN A 118 -14.85 14.19 10.32
C ASN A 118 -13.61 14.19 9.40
N HIS A 119 -13.60 13.41 8.31
CA HIS A 119 -12.47 13.28 7.39
C HIS A 119 -12.58 14.17 6.15
N VAL A 120 -13.80 14.54 5.73
CA VAL A 120 -14.01 15.38 4.53
C VAL A 120 -13.29 16.73 4.59
N PRO A 121 -13.31 17.50 5.70
CA PRO A 121 -12.56 18.77 5.76
C PRO A 121 -11.05 18.58 5.55
N TYR A 122 -10.49 17.51 6.09
CA TYR A 122 -9.08 17.18 5.90
C TYR A 122 -8.79 16.76 4.46
N LEU A 123 -9.64 15.90 3.87
CA LEU A 123 -9.55 15.51 2.46
C LEU A 123 -9.56 16.73 1.53
N LEU A 124 -10.48 17.67 1.73
CA LEU A 124 -10.58 18.90 0.95
C LEU A 124 -9.33 19.76 1.08
N SER A 125 -8.77 19.88 2.28
CA SER A 125 -7.53 20.63 2.52
C SER A 125 -6.34 20.01 1.77
N GLN A 126 -6.22 18.67 1.80
CA GLN A 126 -5.18 17.98 1.04
C GLN A 126 -5.39 18.12 -0.48
N LEU A 127 -6.63 17.97 -0.98
CA LEU A 127 -6.96 18.14 -2.40
C LEU A 127 -6.64 19.56 -2.90
N LYS A 128 -6.95 20.60 -2.12
CA LYS A 128 -6.57 21.98 -2.47
C LYS A 128 -5.05 22.15 -2.59
N SER A 129 -4.29 21.46 -1.75
CA SER A 129 -2.82 21.46 -1.83
C SER A 129 -2.33 20.72 -3.08
N ILE A 130 -2.94 19.59 -3.45
CA ILE A 130 -2.67 18.87 -4.71
C ILE A 130 -2.94 19.77 -5.91
N ILE A 131 -4.12 20.40 -5.97
CA ILE A 131 -4.49 21.33 -7.05
C ILE A 131 -3.45 22.43 -7.17
N LYS A 132 -3.07 23.05 -6.05
CA LYS A 132 -2.08 24.13 -6.04
C LYS A 132 -0.72 23.67 -6.58
N CYS A 133 -0.27 22.47 -6.23
CA CYS A 133 0.96 21.89 -6.77
C CYS A 133 0.88 21.72 -8.29
N ILE A 134 -0.22 21.17 -8.81
CA ILE A 134 -0.42 21.01 -10.25
C ILE A 134 -0.48 22.38 -10.96
N GLU A 135 -1.13 23.38 -10.37
CA GLU A 135 -1.15 24.77 -10.88
C GLU A 135 0.25 25.36 -10.98
N ASP A 136 1.04 25.26 -9.90
CA ASP A 136 2.40 25.79 -9.86
C ASP A 136 3.30 25.09 -10.89
N CYS A 137 3.16 23.77 -11.05
CA CYS A 137 3.86 23.01 -12.08
C CYS A 137 3.44 23.42 -13.49
N ARG A 138 2.14 23.61 -13.76
CA ARG A 138 1.62 24.09 -15.05
C ARG A 138 2.21 25.46 -15.39
N ASP A 139 2.20 26.38 -14.44
CA ASP A 139 2.62 27.76 -14.64
C ASP A 139 4.14 27.87 -14.88
N ALA A 140 4.92 27.01 -14.23
CA ALA A 140 6.35 26.89 -14.46
C ALA A 140 6.73 26.07 -15.71
N CYS A 141 5.82 25.24 -16.23
CA CYS A 141 6.10 24.33 -17.35
C CYS A 141 6.24 25.08 -18.67
N ILE A 142 7.40 25.03 -19.32
CA ILE A 142 7.65 25.65 -20.63
C ILE A 142 7.10 24.80 -21.77
N GLU A 143 7.11 23.47 -21.61
CA GLU A 143 6.72 22.51 -22.64
C GLU A 143 5.21 22.53 -22.85
N THR A 144 4.78 22.81 -24.09
CA THR A 144 3.38 23.10 -24.41
C THR A 144 2.45 21.93 -24.19
N TYR A 145 2.89 20.71 -24.48
CA TYR A 145 2.07 19.50 -24.36
C TYR A 145 1.85 19.14 -22.88
N ALA A 146 2.91 19.11 -22.08
CA ALA A 146 2.84 18.90 -20.64
C ALA A 146 2.00 19.99 -19.95
N ARG A 147 2.15 21.26 -20.37
CA ARG A 147 1.30 22.35 -19.85
C ARG A 147 -0.18 22.10 -20.16
N GLN A 148 -0.53 21.66 -21.38
CA GLN A 148 -1.90 21.31 -21.74
C GLN A 148 -2.42 20.11 -20.93
N MET A 149 -1.59 19.09 -20.72
CA MET A 149 -1.92 17.94 -19.86
C MET A 149 -2.24 18.39 -18.43
N TYR A 150 -1.41 19.24 -17.82
CA TYR A 150 -1.69 19.76 -16.49
C TYR A 150 -2.95 20.64 -16.44
N SER A 151 -3.23 21.44 -17.47
CA SER A 151 -4.48 22.19 -17.56
C SER A 151 -5.71 21.29 -17.55
N LEU A 152 -5.69 20.19 -18.31
CA LEU A 152 -6.79 19.22 -18.32
C LEU A 152 -6.96 18.55 -16.94
N GLN A 153 -5.85 18.18 -16.30
CA GLN A 153 -5.89 17.58 -14.97
C GLN A 153 -6.41 18.54 -13.90
N LEU A 154 -6.16 19.85 -14.03
CA LEU A 154 -6.73 20.88 -13.16
C LEU A 154 -8.24 21.02 -13.35
N GLU A 155 -8.74 20.97 -14.59
CA GLU A 155 -10.19 20.96 -14.84
C GLU A 155 -10.87 19.76 -14.15
N ILE A 156 -10.24 18.58 -14.23
CA ILE A 156 -10.72 17.38 -13.54
C ILE A 156 -10.66 17.57 -12.01
N ALA A 157 -9.55 18.10 -11.49
CA ALA A 157 -9.36 18.31 -10.06
C ALA A 157 -10.36 19.33 -9.47
N ASP A 158 -10.69 20.38 -10.21
CA ASP A 158 -11.72 21.35 -9.84
C ASP A 158 -13.12 20.74 -9.78
N LEU A 159 -13.42 19.83 -10.72
CA LEU A 159 -14.67 19.07 -10.68
C LEU A 159 -14.72 18.15 -9.45
N LEU A 160 -13.62 17.45 -9.16
CA LEU A 160 -13.52 16.61 -7.95
C LEU A 160 -13.66 17.41 -6.66
N LEU A 161 -13.08 18.60 -6.62
CA LEU A 161 -13.18 19.49 -5.46
C LEU A 161 -14.64 19.93 -5.25
N LYS A 162 -15.30 20.43 -6.30
CA LYS A 162 -16.71 20.84 -6.25
C LYS A 162 -17.63 19.68 -5.89
N ASP A 163 -17.39 18.49 -6.44
CA ASP A 163 -18.20 17.31 -6.15
C ASP A 163 -18.04 16.87 -4.70
N THR A 164 -16.81 16.86 -4.18
CA THR A 164 -16.54 16.53 -2.76
C THR A 164 -17.16 17.56 -1.80
N GLU A 165 -17.17 18.85 -2.16
CA GLU A 165 -17.78 19.92 -1.36
C GLU A 165 -19.32 19.84 -1.37
N ASN A 166 -19.94 19.53 -2.51
CA ASN A 166 -21.39 19.52 -2.66
C ASN A 166 -22.03 18.17 -2.29
N ASN A 167 -21.32 17.07 -2.50
CA ASN A 167 -21.79 15.69 -2.31
C ASN A 167 -20.85 14.88 -1.38
N PRO A 168 -20.59 15.33 -0.14
CA PRO A 168 -19.59 14.73 0.75
C PRO A 168 -19.90 13.28 1.19
N LYS A 169 -21.10 12.78 0.89
CA LYS A 169 -21.56 11.41 1.19
C LYS A 169 -21.40 10.43 0.02
N GLU A 170 -21.08 10.92 -1.17
CA GLU A 170 -21.02 10.14 -2.42
C GLU A 170 -19.71 10.38 -3.17
N ILE A 171 -18.58 10.29 -2.45
CA ILE A 171 -17.25 10.56 -3.01
C ILE A 171 -16.83 9.44 -3.97
N MET A 172 -16.48 9.82 -5.21
CA MET A 172 -15.95 8.92 -6.23
C MET A 172 -14.44 8.69 -6.05
N PHE A 173 -14.06 7.88 -5.06
CA PHE A 173 -12.66 7.62 -4.67
C PHE A 173 -11.74 7.26 -5.83
N ARG A 174 -12.24 6.47 -6.79
CA ARG A 174 -11.49 6.06 -7.97
C ARG A 174 -10.91 7.24 -8.75
N ASN A 175 -11.68 8.31 -8.92
CA ASN A 175 -11.25 9.47 -9.68
C ASN A 175 -10.17 10.27 -8.94
N HIS A 176 -10.19 10.27 -7.61
CA HIS A 176 -9.13 10.88 -6.80
C HIS A 176 -7.81 10.11 -6.92
N TYR A 177 -7.85 8.78 -6.92
CA TYR A 177 -6.65 7.97 -7.19
C TYR A 177 -6.16 8.17 -8.64
N GLN A 178 -7.08 8.29 -9.62
CA GLN A 178 -6.73 8.56 -11.01
C GLN A 178 -5.99 9.90 -11.18
N LEU A 179 -6.46 10.97 -10.52
CA LEU A 179 -5.78 12.26 -10.54
C LEU A 179 -4.32 12.14 -10.07
N VAL A 180 -4.07 11.42 -8.98
CA VAL A 180 -2.71 11.20 -8.47
C VAL A 180 -1.89 10.36 -9.44
N PHE A 181 -2.48 9.34 -10.05
CA PHE A 181 -1.81 8.48 -11.02
C PHE A 181 -1.40 9.24 -12.28
N ASP A 182 -2.30 10.07 -12.81
CA ASP A 182 -2.08 10.87 -14.03
C ASP A 182 -1.06 11.98 -13.80
N CYS A 183 -1.00 12.54 -12.59
CA CYS A 183 -0.06 13.57 -12.19
C CYS A 183 1.16 13.02 -11.42
N TRP A 184 1.45 11.71 -11.53
CA TRP A 184 2.44 11.05 -10.68
C TRP A 184 3.81 11.74 -10.71
N ASP A 185 4.28 12.14 -11.88
CA ASP A 185 5.65 12.66 -12.07
C ASP A 185 5.94 13.94 -11.29
N ILE A 186 4.91 14.69 -10.89
CA ILE A 186 5.03 15.90 -10.06
C ILE A 186 4.59 15.68 -8.61
N LEU A 187 3.89 14.58 -8.32
CA LEU A 187 3.33 14.29 -7.00
C LEU A 187 4.09 13.20 -6.22
N ASN A 188 4.92 12.40 -6.88
CA ASN A 188 5.51 11.17 -6.33
C ASN A 188 6.46 11.37 -5.15
N ASN A 189 7.08 12.54 -5.00
CA ASN A 189 8.07 12.78 -3.96
C ASN A 189 7.55 13.68 -2.84
N TRP A 190 6.24 13.97 -2.79
CA TRP A 190 5.70 14.99 -1.89
C TRP A 190 4.90 14.37 -0.74
N SER A 191 5.21 14.74 0.50
CA SER A 191 4.53 14.17 1.69
C SER A 191 3.01 14.34 1.64
N ILE A 192 2.52 15.46 1.09
CA ILE A 192 1.10 15.79 1.02
C ILE A 192 0.35 14.82 0.11
N THR A 193 0.96 14.34 -0.98
CA THR A 193 0.40 13.28 -1.84
C THR A 193 0.04 12.05 -1.02
N TYR A 194 0.92 11.62 -0.13
CA TYR A 194 0.71 10.43 0.67
C TYR A 194 -0.26 10.64 1.83
N ARG A 195 -0.33 11.85 2.40
CA ARG A 195 -1.40 12.24 3.34
C ARG A 195 -2.78 12.20 2.69
N TYR A 196 -2.84 12.64 1.44
CA TYR A 196 -4.05 12.60 0.63
C TYR A 196 -4.49 11.16 0.35
N LEU A 197 -3.57 10.32 -0.13
CA LEU A 197 -3.82 8.89 -0.40
C LEU A 197 -4.22 8.11 0.86
N SER A 198 -3.58 8.37 2.00
CA SER A 198 -3.96 7.79 3.30
C SER A 198 -5.38 8.20 3.70
N CYS A 199 -5.72 9.48 3.57
CA CYS A 199 -7.08 9.95 3.87
C CYS A 199 -8.13 9.26 2.98
N LEU A 200 -7.88 9.19 1.67
CA LEU A 200 -8.75 8.48 0.73
C LEU A 200 -8.92 7.01 1.14
N THR A 201 -7.82 6.35 1.51
CA THR A 201 -7.83 4.93 1.89
C THR A 201 -8.66 4.69 3.14
N ARG A 202 -8.57 5.56 4.15
CA ARG A 202 -9.39 5.47 5.38
C ARG A 202 -10.89 5.63 5.11
N MET A 203 -11.25 6.37 4.07
CA MET A 203 -12.65 6.65 3.72
C MET A 203 -13.23 5.63 2.71
N CYS A 204 -12.38 4.95 1.96
CA CYS A 204 -12.73 4.01 0.89
C CYS A 204 -12.77 2.55 1.38
N ASP A 205 -13.68 1.75 0.83
CA ASP A 205 -13.66 0.29 1.01
C ASP A 205 -12.91 -0.38 -0.13
N PHE A 206 -12.27 -1.51 0.15
CA PHE A 206 -11.52 -2.29 -0.83
C PHE A 206 -12.03 -3.73 -0.89
N GLN A 207 -11.73 -4.42 -1.98
CA GLN A 207 -11.99 -5.86 -2.08
C GLN A 207 -11.12 -6.65 -1.09
N GLU A 208 -11.74 -7.43 -0.20
CA GLU A 208 -11.06 -8.20 0.85
C GLU A 208 -11.02 -9.72 0.55
N ASN A 209 -10.67 -10.08 -0.67
CA ASN A 209 -10.50 -11.48 -1.10
C ASN A 209 -9.02 -11.88 -1.22
N ALA A 210 -8.76 -13.18 -1.35
CA ALA A 210 -7.39 -13.70 -1.43
C ALA A 210 -6.62 -13.14 -2.63
N PHE A 211 -7.28 -12.88 -3.76
CA PHE A 211 -6.62 -12.34 -4.95
C PHE A 211 -6.16 -10.89 -4.72
N ALA A 212 -7.01 -10.04 -4.15
CA ALA A 212 -6.66 -8.67 -3.79
C ALA A 212 -5.48 -8.62 -2.81
N ARG A 213 -5.51 -9.44 -1.74
CA ARG A 213 -4.40 -9.52 -0.78
C ARG A 213 -3.09 -9.99 -1.39
N ASN A 214 -3.10 -11.02 -2.23
CA ASN A 214 -1.88 -11.49 -2.90
C ASN A 214 -1.35 -10.43 -3.87
N LYS A 215 -2.21 -9.78 -4.65
CA LYS A 215 -1.78 -8.73 -5.57
C LYS A 215 -1.14 -7.56 -4.82
N LEU A 216 -1.70 -7.16 -3.68
CA LEU A 216 -1.12 -6.13 -2.83
C LEU A 216 0.24 -6.59 -2.25
N TYR A 217 0.33 -7.83 -1.76
CA TYR A 217 1.58 -8.42 -1.28
C TYR A 217 2.67 -8.39 -2.34
N ASP A 218 2.36 -8.81 -3.57
CA ASP A 218 3.31 -8.86 -4.68
C ASP A 218 3.84 -7.46 -5.00
N ILE A 219 2.94 -6.46 -5.08
CA ILE A 219 3.32 -5.06 -5.33
C ILE A 219 4.24 -4.55 -4.22
N ILE A 220 3.86 -4.75 -2.95
CA ILE A 220 4.68 -4.31 -1.81
C ILE A 220 6.05 -4.97 -1.87
N SER A 221 6.10 -6.27 -2.16
CA SER A 221 7.34 -7.02 -2.23
C SER A 221 8.26 -6.46 -3.32
N GLU A 222 7.73 -6.17 -4.50
CA GLU A 222 8.47 -5.62 -5.65
C GLU A 222 8.99 -4.20 -5.37
N ILE A 223 8.13 -3.26 -4.96
CA ILE A 223 8.57 -1.87 -4.74
C ILE A 223 9.52 -1.74 -3.54
N SER A 224 9.46 -2.67 -2.58
CA SER A 224 10.31 -2.66 -1.39
C SER A 224 11.76 -3.07 -1.65
N GLU A 225 12.09 -3.55 -2.85
CA GLU A 225 13.46 -3.82 -3.24
C GLU A 225 14.32 -2.54 -3.30
N GLU A 226 13.68 -1.37 -3.41
CA GLU A 226 14.34 -0.05 -3.48
C GLU A 226 14.23 0.76 -2.17
N TRP A 227 13.58 0.21 -1.13
CA TRP A 227 13.36 0.89 0.16
C TRP A 227 14.53 0.75 1.14
#